data_AF-A0A2U1ACQ4-F1
#
_entry.id   AF-A0A2U1ACQ4-F1
#
_cell.length_a   1.000
_cell.length_b   1.000
_cell.length_c   1.000
_cell.angle_alpha   90.00
_cell.angle_beta   90.00
_cell.angle_gamma   90.00
#
_symmetry.space_group_name_H-M   'P 1'
#
loop_
_entity.id
_entity.type
_entity.pdbx_description
1 polymer ?
#
loop_
_entity_poly.entity_id
_entity_poly.type
_entity_poly.pdbx_seq_one_letter_code
_entity_poly.pdbx_strand_id
1 'polypeptide(L)'
;MLKIRRSKSADTRSAEHEVTKEELLYSSEQHIGDVRQAMRYFAECLLRVADKHDWTKIDGIDQFHKDFQQVQQHGGNFKELPWHRRHVSEERHHLTDRVPDDVNLFDVLERVADVTMAGMARSGSVFPDSLPPDVLVKAYQNTIELLKNEIIVED
;
A
#
# COMPACT_ATOMS: atom_id res chain seq x y z
N MET A 1 -3.49 -0.51 16.78
CA MET A 1 -4.28 0.42 17.61
C MET A 1 -3.43 1.58 18.11
N LEU A 2 -3.51 2.70 17.40
CA LEU A 2 -2.96 4.01 17.70
C LEU A 2 -3.94 4.76 18.61
N LYS A 3 -3.45 5.30 19.72
CA LYS A 3 -4.25 6.07 20.66
C LYS A 3 -4.03 7.55 20.39
N ILE A 4 -5.11 8.27 20.14
CA ILE A 4 -5.13 9.73 19.98
C ILE A 4 -6.12 10.34 20.96
N ARG A 5 -5.98 11.62 21.28
CA ARG A 5 -6.93 12.32 22.15
C ARG A 5 -7.84 13.24 21.37
N ARG A 6 -9.04 13.49 21.87
CA ARG A 6 -9.91 14.52 21.30
C ARG A 6 -9.26 15.90 21.48
N SER A 7 -9.25 16.72 20.43
CA SER A 7 -8.93 18.14 20.52
C SER A 7 -10.08 18.96 19.94
N LYS A 8 -10.66 19.86 20.73
CA LYS A 8 -11.71 20.79 20.28
C LYS A 8 -11.15 22.18 19.94
N SER A 9 -9.98 22.53 20.47
CA SER A 9 -9.39 23.87 20.41
C SER A 9 -8.41 24.09 19.24
N ALA A 10 -8.07 23.06 18.46
CA ALA A 10 -7.13 23.18 17.33
C ALA A 10 -7.74 23.68 16.00
N ASP A 11 -9.07 23.73 15.87
CA ASP A 11 -9.75 24.05 14.62
C ASP A 11 -10.90 25.05 14.88
N THR A 12 -10.96 26.12 14.09
CA THR A 12 -11.97 27.18 14.24
C THR A 12 -13.40 26.70 13.97
N ARG A 13 -13.57 25.55 13.31
CA ARG A 13 -14.87 24.90 13.06
C ARG A 13 -15.33 24.06 14.26
N SER A 14 -14.42 23.68 15.16
CA SER A 14 -14.72 22.85 16.33
C SER A 14 -14.56 23.59 17.67
N ALA A 15 -13.93 24.76 17.68
CA ALA A 15 -13.72 25.54 18.89
C ALA A 15 -15.06 26.04 19.46
N GLU A 16 -15.34 25.70 20.72
CA GLU A 16 -16.57 26.07 21.42
C GLU A 16 -16.44 27.41 22.18
N HIS A 17 -15.23 27.97 22.25
CA HIS A 17 -14.91 29.21 22.96
C HIS A 17 -13.72 29.96 22.34
N GLU A 18 -13.42 31.16 22.85
CA GLU A 18 -12.21 31.91 22.49
C GLU A 18 -10.97 31.18 23.04
N VAL A 19 -10.25 30.52 22.14
CA VAL A 19 -9.10 29.67 22.49
C VAL A 19 -7.88 30.52 22.80
N THR A 20 -7.23 30.24 23.93
CA THR A 20 -5.96 30.87 24.31
C THR A 20 -4.80 30.36 23.45
N LYS A 21 -3.70 31.12 23.41
CA LYS A 21 -2.48 30.71 22.71
C LYS A 21 -1.93 29.38 23.26
N GLU A 22 -2.02 29.19 24.56
CA GLU A 22 -1.53 28.01 25.27
C GLU A 22 -2.36 26.77 24.92
N GLU A 23 -3.69 26.88 24.85
CA GLU A 23 -4.58 25.80 24.40
C GLU A 23 -4.35 25.42 22.93
N LEU A 24 -4.10 26.41 22.06
CA LEU A 24 -3.74 26.19 20.66
C LEU A 24 -2.40 25.47 20.54
N LEU A 25 -1.39 25.89 21.31
CA LEU A 25 -0.07 25.27 21.30
C LEU A 25 -0.16 23.81 21.75
N TYR A 26 -0.81 23.55 22.89
CA TYR A 26 -1.01 22.19 23.40
C TYR A 26 -1.68 21.28 22.36
N SER A 27 -2.78 21.76 21.77
CA SER A 27 -3.53 20.96 20.80
C SER A 27 -2.77 20.73 19.50
N SER A 28 -1.96 21.71 19.08
CA SER A 28 -1.09 21.59 17.90
C SER A 28 0.01 20.56 18.14
N GLU A 29 0.66 20.60 19.31
CA GLU A 29 1.68 19.61 19.69
C GLU A 29 1.10 18.20 19.77
N GLN A 30 -0.11 18.06 20.32
CA GLN A 30 -0.85 16.81 20.34
C GLN A 30 -1.10 16.29 18.91
N HIS A 31 -1.69 17.09 18.03
CA HIS A 31 -1.97 16.69 16.64
C HIS A 31 -0.70 16.27 15.90
N ILE A 32 0.40 17.01 16.07
CA ILE A 32 1.71 16.65 15.51
C ILE A 32 2.16 15.28 16.04
N GLY A 33 1.98 15.02 17.33
CA GLY A 33 2.25 13.71 17.94
C GLY A 33 1.42 12.58 17.30
N ASP A 34 0.12 12.80 17.15
CA ASP A 34 -0.83 11.83 16.57
C ASP A 34 -0.49 11.51 15.11
N VAL A 35 -0.19 12.52 14.30
CA VAL A 35 0.26 12.34 12.91
C VAL A 35 1.59 11.59 12.86
N ARG A 36 2.55 11.90 13.73
CA ARG A 36 3.82 11.16 13.79
C ARG A 36 3.61 9.68 14.11
N GLN A 37 2.66 9.35 14.99
CA GLN A 37 2.30 7.96 15.27
C GLN A 37 1.73 7.26 14.03
N ALA A 38 0.78 7.90 13.33
CA ALA A 38 0.22 7.36 12.10
C ALA A 38 1.27 7.13 11.00
N MET A 39 2.18 8.09 10.81
CA MET A 39 3.28 7.97 9.83
C MET A 39 4.24 6.81 10.16
N ARG A 40 4.51 6.56 11.44
CA ARG A 40 5.32 5.39 11.86
C ARG A 40 4.60 4.08 11.58
N TYR A 41 3.30 4.01 11.89
CA TYR A 41 2.49 2.84 11.55
C TYR A 41 2.49 2.54 10.04
N PHE A 42 2.38 3.59 9.20
CA PHE A 42 2.49 3.42 7.75
C PHE A 42 3.86 2.90 7.31
N ALA A 43 4.95 3.36 7.93
CA ALA A 43 6.28 2.82 7.66
C ALA A 43 6.35 1.32 8.00
N GLU A 44 5.80 0.89 9.13
CA GLU A 44 5.73 -0.53 9.49
C GLU A 44 4.87 -1.35 8.51
N CYS A 45 3.75 -0.79 8.03
CA CYS A 45 2.94 -1.44 6.99
C CYS A 45 3.73 -1.64 5.70
N LEU A 46 4.45 -0.60 5.28
CA LEU A 46 5.27 -0.66 4.07
C LEU A 46 6.39 -1.68 4.19
N LEU A 47 7.04 -1.79 5.36
CA LEU A 47 8.04 -2.82 5.62
C LEU A 47 7.44 -4.22 5.51
N ARG A 48 6.25 -4.46 6.08
CA ARG A 48 5.55 -5.76 5.94
C ARG A 48 5.21 -6.10 4.49
N VAL A 49 4.84 -5.12 3.68
CA VAL A 49 4.60 -5.31 2.24
C VAL A 49 5.91 -5.66 1.52
N ALA A 50 6.99 -4.93 1.81
CA ALA A 50 8.31 -5.20 1.25
C ALA A 50 8.80 -6.62 1.57
N ASP A 51 8.68 -7.06 2.83
CA ASP A 51 9.09 -8.40 3.26
C ASP A 51 8.27 -9.53 2.62
N LYS A 52 7.04 -9.23 2.19
CA LYS A 52 6.13 -10.21 1.59
C LYS A 52 6.19 -10.22 0.06
N HIS A 53 6.81 -9.25 -0.58
CA HIS A 53 6.85 -9.14 -2.03
C HIS A 53 7.30 -10.45 -2.69
N ASP A 54 6.55 -10.90 -3.70
CA ASP A 54 6.88 -12.08 -4.52
C ASP A 54 6.97 -13.42 -3.76
N TRP A 55 6.41 -13.52 -2.54
CA TRP A 55 6.47 -14.73 -1.73
C TRP A 55 5.93 -15.98 -2.46
N THR A 56 4.93 -15.81 -3.34
CA THR A 56 4.38 -16.93 -4.15
C THR A 56 5.36 -17.48 -5.18
N LYS A 57 6.38 -16.71 -5.58
CA LYS A 57 7.45 -17.22 -6.46
C LYS A 57 8.29 -18.26 -5.72
N ILE A 58 8.60 -17.98 -4.46
CA ILE A 58 9.44 -18.84 -3.61
C ILE A 58 8.64 -20.06 -3.16
N ASP A 59 7.42 -19.85 -2.65
CA ASP A 59 6.52 -20.92 -2.22
C ASP A 59 6.15 -21.86 -3.38
N GLY A 60 5.94 -21.31 -4.58
CA GLY A 60 5.56 -22.04 -5.78
C GLY A 60 6.71 -22.36 -6.74
N ILE A 61 7.97 -22.38 -6.28
CA ILE A 61 9.15 -22.37 -7.17
C ILE A 61 9.18 -23.56 -8.16
N ASP A 62 8.74 -24.75 -7.75
CA ASP A 62 8.70 -25.91 -8.63
C ASP A 62 7.70 -25.75 -9.76
N GLN A 63 6.50 -25.25 -9.44
CA GLN A 63 5.46 -24.98 -10.44
C GLN A 63 5.86 -23.79 -11.33
N PHE A 64 6.50 -22.78 -10.76
CA PHE A 64 7.06 -21.66 -11.52
C PHE A 64 8.03 -22.17 -12.58
N HIS A 65 9.03 -22.95 -12.15
CA HIS A 65 10.06 -23.48 -13.03
C HIS A 65 9.47 -24.38 -14.12
N LYS A 66 8.53 -25.26 -13.77
CA LYS A 66 7.82 -26.12 -14.72
C LYS A 66 7.08 -25.32 -15.80
N ASP A 67 6.27 -24.34 -15.40
CA ASP A 67 5.52 -23.49 -16.33
C ASP A 67 6.47 -22.67 -17.21
N PHE A 68 7.60 -22.22 -16.65
CA PHE A 68 8.61 -21.48 -17.38
C PHE A 68 9.28 -22.34 -18.47
N GLN A 69 9.68 -23.57 -18.12
CA GLN A 69 10.25 -24.52 -19.06
C GLN A 69 9.27 -24.90 -20.18
N GLN A 70 7.99 -25.09 -19.85
CA GLN A 70 6.97 -25.40 -20.84
C GLN A 70 6.93 -24.33 -21.95
N VAL A 71 6.93 -23.04 -21.57
CA VAL A 71 6.92 -21.95 -22.56
C VAL A 71 8.22 -21.88 -23.35
N GLN A 72 9.37 -22.09 -22.71
CA GLN A 72 10.66 -22.07 -23.42
C GLN A 72 10.79 -23.22 -24.44
N GLN A 73 10.24 -24.40 -24.15
CA GLN A 73 10.39 -25.59 -24.98
C GLN A 73 9.31 -25.71 -26.05
N HIS A 74 8.10 -25.25 -25.76
CA HIS A 74 6.92 -25.50 -26.58
C HIS A 74 6.18 -24.23 -27.01
N GLY A 75 6.62 -23.06 -26.56
CA GLY A 75 5.92 -21.79 -26.77
C GLY A 75 4.64 -21.69 -25.93
N GLY A 76 3.79 -20.71 -26.27
CA GLY A 76 2.54 -20.44 -25.56
C GLY A 76 2.60 -19.20 -24.66
N ASN A 77 1.49 -18.92 -23.99
CA ASN A 77 1.33 -17.73 -23.16
C ASN A 77 1.56 -18.06 -21.68
N PHE A 78 2.69 -17.59 -21.13
CA PHE A 78 3.03 -17.80 -19.72
C PHE A 78 1.95 -17.27 -18.76
N LYS A 79 1.21 -16.21 -19.16
CA LYS A 79 0.13 -15.63 -18.35
C LYS A 79 -1.07 -16.55 -18.16
N GLU A 80 -1.24 -17.54 -19.03
CA GLU A 80 -2.35 -18.50 -18.98
C GLU A 80 -2.04 -19.72 -18.11
N LEU A 81 -0.80 -19.88 -17.65
CA LEU A 81 -0.37 -21.06 -16.91
C LEU A 81 -0.74 -20.99 -15.42
N PRO A 82 -0.86 -22.15 -14.74
CA PRO A 82 -1.33 -22.23 -13.35
C PRO A 82 -0.54 -21.34 -12.38
N TRP A 83 0.78 -21.29 -12.50
CA TRP A 83 1.62 -20.47 -11.62
C TRP A 83 1.26 -18.99 -11.72
N HIS A 84 1.18 -18.45 -12.94
CA HIS A 84 0.89 -17.03 -13.15
C HIS A 84 -0.48 -16.64 -12.61
N ARG A 85 -1.50 -17.49 -12.81
CA ARG A 85 -2.84 -17.26 -12.27
C ARG A 85 -2.82 -17.17 -10.74
N ARG A 86 -2.11 -18.08 -10.07
CA ARG A 86 -1.93 -18.05 -8.61
C ARG A 86 -1.19 -16.77 -8.18
N HIS A 87 -0.06 -16.50 -8.81
CA HIS A 87 0.79 -15.35 -8.54
C HIS A 87 -0.01 -14.03 -8.56
N VAL A 88 -0.75 -13.76 -9.64
CA VAL A 88 -1.60 -12.56 -9.76
C VAL A 88 -2.76 -12.56 -8.74
N SER A 89 -3.30 -13.73 -8.39
CA SER A 89 -4.41 -13.85 -7.44
C SER A 89 -4.02 -13.66 -5.97
N GLU A 90 -2.74 -13.82 -5.64
CA GLU A 90 -2.24 -13.77 -4.26
C GLU A 90 -1.37 -12.53 -4.01
N GLU A 91 -0.54 -12.14 -4.98
CA GLU A 91 0.24 -10.91 -4.90
C GLU A 91 -0.62 -9.67 -5.20
N ARG A 92 -0.20 -8.53 -4.65
CA ARG A 92 -0.98 -7.28 -4.69
C ARG A 92 -0.43 -6.24 -5.66
N HIS A 93 0.85 -6.32 -6.07
CA HIS A 93 1.47 -5.39 -7.02
C HIS A 93 0.99 -5.52 -8.48
N HIS A 94 0.32 -6.62 -8.85
CA HIS A 94 -0.22 -6.86 -10.21
C HIS A 94 -1.52 -6.08 -10.51
N LEU A 95 -1.56 -4.79 -10.19
CA LEU A 95 -2.77 -3.94 -10.26
C LEU A 95 -3.34 -3.73 -11.68
N THR A 96 -2.59 -4.09 -12.73
CA THR A 96 -3.09 -4.10 -14.11
C THR A 96 -3.83 -5.39 -14.49
N ASP A 97 -3.54 -6.48 -13.79
CA ASP A 97 -4.16 -7.78 -14.04
C ASP A 97 -5.30 -8.04 -13.04
N ARG A 98 -5.20 -7.49 -11.82
CA ARG A 98 -6.25 -7.56 -10.79
C ARG A 98 -6.14 -6.40 -9.81
N VAL A 99 -7.24 -5.71 -9.55
CA VAL A 99 -7.34 -4.68 -8.50
C VAL A 99 -8.18 -5.23 -7.33
N PRO A 100 -7.59 -5.49 -6.15
CA PRO A 100 -8.34 -5.89 -4.96
C PRO A 100 -9.35 -4.81 -4.53
N ASP A 101 -10.45 -5.22 -3.88
CA ASP A 101 -11.44 -4.26 -3.37
C ASP A 101 -10.89 -3.37 -2.25
N ASP A 102 -9.96 -3.91 -1.47
CA ASP A 102 -9.23 -3.23 -0.40
C ASP A 102 -7.87 -2.70 -0.86
N VAL A 103 -7.66 -2.51 -2.17
CA VAL A 103 -6.41 -1.92 -2.71
C VAL A 103 -6.09 -0.64 -1.95
N ASN A 104 -4.84 -0.45 -1.55
CA ASN A 104 -4.41 0.70 -0.75
C ASN A 104 -3.07 1.24 -1.26
N LEU A 105 -2.63 2.39 -0.73
CA LEU A 105 -1.41 3.04 -1.20
C LEU A 105 -0.13 2.20 -1.03
N PHE A 106 -0.10 1.22 -0.12
CA PHE A 106 1.06 0.32 0.00
C PHE A 106 1.18 -0.61 -1.21
N ASP A 107 0.05 -1.10 -1.75
CA ASP A 107 0.03 -1.92 -2.97
C ASP A 107 0.52 -1.11 -4.19
N VAL A 108 0.15 0.17 -4.23
CA VAL A 108 0.61 1.09 -5.28
C VAL A 108 2.12 1.33 -5.17
N LEU A 109 2.65 1.54 -3.96
CA LEU A 109 4.09 1.69 -3.75
C LEU A 109 4.86 0.40 -4.07
N GLU A 110 4.33 -0.77 -3.71
CA GLU A 110 4.89 -2.07 -4.08
C GLU A 110 4.97 -2.21 -5.60
N ARG A 111 3.89 -1.89 -6.32
CA ARG A 111 3.87 -1.89 -7.79
C ARG A 111 4.93 -0.96 -8.37
N VAL A 112 4.99 0.29 -7.90
CA VAL A 112 5.97 1.26 -8.39
C VAL A 112 7.39 0.71 -8.21
N ALA A 113 7.68 0.11 -7.06
CA ALA A 113 8.96 -0.55 -6.81
C ALA A 113 9.19 -1.72 -7.77
N ASP A 114 8.24 -2.66 -7.89
CA ASP A 114 8.36 -3.85 -8.74
C ASP A 114 8.62 -3.49 -10.20
N VAL A 115 7.75 -2.68 -10.83
CA VAL A 115 7.88 -2.35 -12.26
C VAL A 115 9.18 -1.57 -12.55
N THR A 116 9.61 -0.73 -11.61
CA THR A 116 10.86 0.03 -11.74
C THR A 116 12.05 -0.90 -11.62
N MET A 117 12.13 -1.71 -10.57
CA MET A 117 13.24 -2.65 -10.36
C MET A 117 13.32 -3.67 -11.49
N ALA A 118 12.19 -4.24 -11.90
CA ALA A 118 12.12 -5.20 -12.99
C ALA A 118 12.52 -4.59 -14.34
N GLY A 119 12.03 -3.40 -14.67
CA GLY A 119 12.39 -2.71 -15.92
C GLY A 119 13.88 -2.36 -15.95
N MET A 120 14.37 -1.71 -14.89
CA MET A 120 15.78 -1.31 -14.79
C MET A 120 16.72 -2.53 -14.83
N ALA A 121 16.38 -3.63 -14.14
CA ALA A 121 17.22 -4.83 -14.13
C ALA A 121 17.24 -5.57 -15.47
N ARG A 122 16.13 -5.59 -16.23
CA ARG A 122 16.02 -6.34 -17.49
C ARG A 122 16.52 -5.58 -18.70
N SER A 123 16.24 -4.29 -18.78
CA SER A 123 16.50 -3.47 -19.98
C SER A 123 17.20 -2.14 -19.70
N GLY A 124 17.48 -1.80 -18.43
CA GLY A 124 18.03 -0.49 -18.05
C GLY A 124 17.02 0.66 -18.20
N SER A 125 15.74 0.34 -18.37
CA SER A 125 14.66 1.32 -18.57
C SER A 125 13.34 0.82 -17.99
N VAL A 126 12.51 1.73 -17.52
CA VAL A 126 11.14 1.43 -17.10
C VAL A 126 10.24 1.52 -18.33
N PHE A 127 9.57 0.42 -18.69
CA PHE A 127 8.56 0.45 -19.76
C PHE A 127 7.42 1.40 -19.38
N PRO A 128 6.75 2.03 -20.36
CA PRO A 128 5.59 2.86 -20.07
C PRO A 128 4.54 2.08 -19.27
N ASP A 129 4.38 2.43 -17.99
CA ASP A 129 3.35 1.90 -17.10
C ASP A 129 2.15 2.85 -17.08
N SER A 130 0.96 2.30 -16.97
CA SER A 130 -0.28 3.07 -16.84
C SER A 130 -1.20 2.39 -15.83
N LEU A 131 -1.32 3.01 -14.66
CA LEU A 131 -2.31 2.62 -13.66
C LEU A 131 -3.56 3.50 -13.86
N PRO A 132 -4.77 2.90 -13.97
CA PRO A 132 -5.99 3.68 -14.07
C PRO A 132 -6.16 4.67 -12.89
N PRO A 133 -6.49 5.96 -13.14
CA PRO A 133 -6.55 6.97 -12.07
C PRO A 133 -7.53 6.66 -10.94
N ASP A 134 -8.61 5.94 -11.24
CA ASP A 134 -9.59 5.45 -10.27
C ASP A 134 -8.98 4.47 -9.26
N VAL A 135 -7.96 3.69 -9.64
CA VAL A 135 -7.22 2.83 -8.72
C VAL A 135 -6.47 3.65 -7.68
N LEU A 136 -5.84 4.77 -8.07
CA LEU A 136 -5.16 5.66 -7.13
C LEU A 136 -6.14 6.32 -6.16
N VAL A 137 -7.31 6.75 -6.66
CA VAL A 137 -8.37 7.32 -5.82
C VAL A 137 -8.91 6.27 -4.84
N LYS A 138 -9.19 5.05 -5.30
CA LYS A 138 -9.64 3.94 -4.45
C LYS A 138 -8.59 3.60 -3.39
N ALA A 139 -7.32 3.50 -3.81
CA ALA A 139 -6.19 3.24 -2.91
C ALA A 139 -6.06 4.29 -1.80
N TYR A 140 -6.18 5.57 -2.15
CA TYR A 140 -6.16 6.66 -1.18
C TYR A 140 -7.30 6.56 -0.16
N GLN A 141 -8.55 6.37 -0.63
CA GLN A 141 -9.71 6.24 0.26
C GLN A 141 -9.61 5.01 1.17
N ASN A 142 -9.19 3.87 0.62
CA ASN A 142 -8.99 2.65 1.40
C ASN A 142 -7.86 2.80 2.43
N THR A 143 -6.79 3.54 2.14
CA THR A 143 -5.75 3.84 3.14
C THR A 143 -6.28 4.71 4.28
N ILE A 144 -7.22 5.63 4.02
CA ILE A 144 -7.90 6.38 5.09
C ILE A 144 -8.71 5.43 5.98
N GLU A 145 -9.52 4.55 5.39
CA GLU A 145 -10.33 3.59 6.16
C GLU A 145 -9.45 2.60 6.94
N LEU A 146 -8.34 2.14 6.35
CA LEU A 146 -7.34 1.32 7.03
C LEU A 146 -6.78 2.04 8.27
N LEU A 147 -6.35 3.30 8.14
CA LEU A 147 -5.82 4.05 9.28
C LEU A 147 -6.91 4.32 10.33
N LYS A 148 -8.14 4.65 9.91
CA LYS A 148 -9.26 4.86 10.84
C LYS A 148 -9.53 3.63 11.69
N ASN A 149 -9.49 2.43 11.10
CA ASN A 149 -9.68 1.17 11.81
C ASN A 149 -8.58 0.88 12.85
N GLU A 150 -7.45 1.57 12.75
CA GLU A 150 -6.35 1.48 13.71
C GLU A 150 -6.41 2.52 14.80
N ILE A 151 -7.30 3.51 14.73
CA ILE A 151 -7.32 4.63 15.68
C ILE A 151 -8.37 4.39 16.77
N ILE A 152 -7.97 4.60 18.02
CA ILE A 152 -8.87 4.80 19.15
C ILE A 152 -8.75 6.25 19.58
N VAL A 153 -9.89 6.95 19.67
CA VAL A 153 -9.97 8.29 20.23
C VAL A 153 -10.31 8.19 21.70
N GLU A 154 -9.38 8.61 22.55
CA GLU A 154 -9.57 8.74 23.99
C GLU A 154 -10.08 10.16 24.31
N ASP A 155 -10.89 10.27 25.38
CA ASP A 155 -11.38 11.55 25.91
C ASP A 155 -10.28 12.32 26.67
#